data_AF-A0A534PF55-F1
#
_entry.id   AF-A0A534PF55-F1
#
_cell.length_a   1.000
_cell.length_b   1.000
_cell.length_c   1.000
_cell.angle_alpha   90.00
_cell.angle_beta   90.00
_cell.angle_gamma   90.00
#
_symmetry.space_group_name_H-M   'P 1'
#
loop_
_entity.id
_entity.type
_entity.pdbx_description
1 polymer ?
#
loop_
_entity_poly.entity_id
_entity_poly.type
_entity_poly.pdbx_seq_one_letter_code
_entity_poly.pdbx_strand_id
1 'polypeptide(L)'
;MARTSTRPSATRSASTWCRPRYVVLYVGTATWKGGTSCTTTNASFDFSKLPAVVNFRLGFKTPATYLNCQNPDNDPAAGLGGEEHERGVQVQKNATVIAQVTVHTDHPFWESFVHDSPAHFDQLAALATKDASGNYNVTMSATTGVDYTHFKFGALDLPWRGCLSGYTPPNSNPYMGFDSLTIPHNPAGSPTTSMRDYTDYMSYNQSTQGHLNSDGLCFVQRHYSSPP
;
A
#
# COMPACT_ATOMS: atom_id res chain seq x y z
N MET A 1 -20.72 -58.07 -7.08
CA MET A 1 -19.63 -57.07 -6.84
C MET A 1 -19.82 -55.92 -7.80
N ALA A 2 -20.36 -54.79 -7.32
CA ALA A 2 -20.42 -53.54 -8.07
C ALA A 2 -19.84 -52.45 -7.15
N ARG A 3 -18.69 -51.88 -7.53
CA ARG A 3 -18.06 -50.77 -6.81
C ARG A 3 -18.73 -49.47 -7.24
N THR A 4 -19.55 -48.89 -6.37
CA THR A 4 -20.00 -47.49 -6.50
C THR A 4 -18.84 -46.57 -6.15
N SER A 5 -18.32 -45.86 -7.16
CA SER A 5 -17.38 -44.76 -6.99
C SER A 5 -18.13 -43.52 -6.49
N THR A 6 -17.96 -43.19 -5.20
CA THR A 6 -18.39 -41.90 -4.67
C THR A 6 -17.31 -40.85 -4.99
N ARG A 7 -17.56 -39.97 -5.96
CA ARG A 7 -16.79 -38.72 -6.11
C ARG A 7 -17.08 -37.84 -4.89
N PRO A 8 -16.08 -37.32 -4.17
CA PRO A 8 -16.33 -36.30 -3.16
C PRO A 8 -16.77 -35.01 -3.84
N SER A 9 -17.95 -34.52 -3.44
CA SER A 9 -18.53 -33.25 -3.86
C SER A 9 -17.69 -32.08 -3.35
N ALA A 10 -16.87 -31.49 -4.21
CA ALA A 10 -16.06 -30.30 -3.93
C ALA A 10 -16.89 -29.00 -3.92
N THR A 11 -18.03 -28.97 -3.24
CA THR A 11 -18.96 -27.81 -3.22
C THR A 11 -19.17 -27.21 -1.84
N ARG A 12 -18.31 -27.51 -0.85
CA ARG A 12 -18.41 -26.94 0.51
C ARG A 12 -17.22 -26.10 0.96
N SER A 13 -16.48 -25.46 0.05
CA SER A 13 -15.37 -24.58 0.45
C SER A 13 -15.29 -23.21 -0.22
N ALA A 14 -16.21 -22.84 -1.13
CA ALA A 14 -16.18 -21.50 -1.73
C ALA A 14 -17.14 -20.50 -1.02
N SER A 15 -18.26 -20.98 -0.49
CA SER A 15 -19.34 -20.11 0.01
C SER A 15 -19.14 -19.55 1.42
N THR A 16 -18.16 -20.04 2.19
CA THR A 16 -17.86 -19.53 3.54
C THR A 16 -16.73 -18.49 3.55
N TRP A 17 -16.07 -18.27 2.41
CA TRP A 17 -14.95 -17.32 2.29
C TRP A 17 -15.36 -15.91 1.85
N CYS A 18 -16.63 -15.69 1.50
CA CYS A 18 -17.16 -14.37 1.15
C CYS A 18 -17.64 -13.56 2.35
N ARG A 19 -16.77 -13.30 3.33
CA ARG A 19 -16.81 -12.09 4.18
C ARG A 19 -15.40 -11.79 4.70
N PRO A 20 -14.86 -10.57 4.53
CA PRO A 20 -15.45 -9.34 3.96
C PRO A 20 -15.35 -9.28 2.42
N ARG A 21 -16.23 -8.49 1.78
CA ARG A 21 -16.15 -8.16 0.34
C ARG A 21 -15.00 -7.20 0.08
N TYR A 22 -13.77 -7.71 0.09
CA TYR A 22 -12.61 -6.94 -0.37
C TYR A 22 -12.62 -6.87 -1.90
N VAL A 23 -12.26 -5.72 -2.44
CA VAL A 23 -12.05 -5.54 -3.89
C VAL A 23 -10.61 -5.88 -4.26
N VAL A 24 -9.67 -5.60 -3.35
CA VAL A 24 -8.26 -5.97 -3.47
C VAL A 24 -7.82 -6.68 -2.20
N LEU A 25 -7.05 -7.76 -2.34
CA LEU A 25 -6.53 -8.55 -1.23
C LEU A 25 -5.04 -8.80 -1.45
N TYR A 26 -4.21 -8.26 -0.57
CA TYR A 26 -2.77 -8.53 -0.53
C TYR A 26 -2.47 -9.56 0.55
N VAL A 27 -1.84 -10.65 0.14
CA VAL A 27 -1.39 -11.73 1.03
C VAL A 27 0.05 -12.05 0.70
N GLY A 28 0.90 -12.09 1.72
CA GLY A 28 2.29 -12.41 1.52
C GLY A 28 3.08 -12.39 2.82
N THR A 29 4.39 -12.45 2.65
CA THR A 29 5.36 -12.40 3.74
C THR A 29 6.37 -11.31 3.42
N ALA A 30 6.47 -10.31 4.29
CA ALA A 30 7.52 -9.32 4.23
C ALA A 30 8.68 -9.77 5.12
N THR A 31 9.91 -9.64 4.62
CA THR A 31 11.13 -9.98 5.35
C THR A 31 12.06 -8.78 5.38
N TRP A 32 12.43 -8.34 6.57
CA TRP A 32 13.48 -7.35 6.77
C TRP A 32 14.80 -7.86 6.19
N LYS A 33 15.40 -7.07 5.29
CA LYS A 33 16.69 -7.36 4.65
C LYS A 33 17.78 -6.34 4.99
N GLY A 34 17.50 -5.38 5.87
CA GLY A 34 18.48 -4.37 6.24
C GLY A 34 19.68 -4.95 6.98
N GLY A 35 20.84 -4.33 6.79
CA GLY A 35 22.13 -4.74 7.36
C GLY A 35 22.80 -3.63 8.17
N THR A 36 24.12 -3.73 8.32
CA THR A 36 24.93 -2.79 9.13
C THR A 36 25.03 -1.38 8.55
N SER A 37 24.61 -1.18 7.29
CA SER A 37 24.62 0.12 6.61
C SER A 37 23.37 0.96 6.86
N CYS A 38 22.41 0.44 7.62
CA CYS A 38 21.19 1.18 7.92
C CYS A 38 21.45 2.29 8.94
N THR A 39 20.83 3.44 8.73
CA THR A 39 20.82 4.57 9.65
C THR A 39 19.51 4.60 10.43
N THR A 40 19.53 5.24 11.59
CA THR A 40 18.34 5.49 12.41
C THR A 40 18.40 6.89 12.98
N THR A 41 17.25 7.53 13.13
CA THR A 41 17.11 8.81 13.86
C THR A 41 17.25 8.66 15.37
N ASN A 42 17.13 7.43 15.89
CA ASN A 42 17.35 7.12 17.30
C ASN A 42 18.14 5.81 17.45
N ALA A 43 19.42 5.93 17.80
CA ALA A 43 20.32 4.79 18.00
C ALA A 43 20.02 3.98 19.28
N SER A 44 19.22 4.52 20.20
CA SER A 44 18.87 3.83 21.46
C SER A 44 17.69 2.87 21.30
N PHE A 45 16.96 2.93 20.18
CA PHE A 45 15.86 2.01 19.92
C PHE A 45 16.38 0.64 19.50
N ASP A 46 15.97 -0.41 20.23
CA ASP A 46 16.36 -1.78 19.94
C ASP A 46 15.48 -2.39 18.84
N PHE A 47 15.87 -2.18 17.59
CA PHE A 47 15.20 -2.76 16.43
C PHE A 47 15.19 -4.29 16.39
N SER A 48 16.03 -4.98 17.20
CA SER A 48 15.98 -6.44 17.28
C SER A 48 14.69 -6.95 17.93
N LYS A 49 13.93 -6.08 18.60
CA LYS A 49 12.61 -6.39 19.15
C LYS A 49 11.50 -6.39 18.13
N LEU A 50 11.68 -5.74 16.98
CA LEU A 50 10.74 -5.83 15.87
C LEU A 50 10.90 -7.18 15.17
N PRO A 51 9.79 -7.80 14.73
CA PRO A 51 9.87 -9.04 13.97
C PRO A 51 10.54 -8.79 12.61
N ALA A 52 11.53 -9.62 12.28
CA ALA A 52 12.21 -9.56 10.99
C ALA A 52 11.38 -10.19 9.85
N VAL A 53 10.37 -11.01 10.16
CA VAL A 53 9.50 -11.66 9.19
C VAL A 53 8.07 -11.44 9.64
N VAL A 54 7.23 -10.89 8.77
CA VAL A 54 5.82 -10.61 9.03
C VAL A 54 4.98 -11.15 7.89
N ASN A 55 4.05 -12.04 8.20
CA ASN A 55 3.00 -12.42 7.27
C ASN A 55 1.93 -11.33 7.28
N PHE A 56 1.47 -10.90 6.12
CA PHE A 56 0.41 -9.91 6.01
C PHE A 56 -0.79 -10.45 5.25
N ARG A 57 -1.98 -10.04 5.69
CA ARG A 57 -3.25 -10.23 4.97
C ARG A 57 -4.05 -8.93 5.02
N LEU A 58 -3.89 -8.12 3.99
CA LEU A 58 -4.45 -6.78 3.90
C LEU A 58 -5.58 -6.78 2.88
N GLY A 59 -6.82 -6.70 3.37
CA GLY A 59 -8.00 -6.64 2.52
C GLY A 59 -8.53 -5.21 2.42
N PHE A 60 -8.63 -4.70 1.20
CA PHE A 60 -9.04 -3.33 0.89
C PHE A 60 -10.45 -3.30 0.31
N LYS A 61 -11.27 -2.37 0.79
CA LYS A 61 -12.64 -2.11 0.30
C LYS A 61 -12.67 -0.82 -0.52
N THR A 62 -11.80 -0.78 -1.52
CA THR A 62 -11.39 0.42 -2.27
C THR A 62 -11.66 0.24 -3.77
N PRO A 63 -12.92 0.03 -4.18
CA PRO A 63 -13.24 0.02 -5.61
C PRO A 63 -12.79 1.34 -6.24
N ALA A 64 -11.99 1.25 -7.28
CA ALA A 64 -11.42 2.39 -8.00
C ALA A 64 -11.47 2.17 -9.51
N THR A 65 -11.69 3.26 -10.26
CA THR A 65 -11.53 3.29 -11.71
C THR A 65 -10.37 4.20 -12.06
N TYR A 66 -9.47 3.71 -12.90
CA TYR A 66 -8.33 4.47 -13.43
C TYR A 66 -8.72 5.10 -14.75
N LEU A 67 -8.79 6.42 -14.78
CA LEU A 67 -9.30 7.20 -15.90
C LEU A 67 -8.20 8.00 -16.57
N ASN A 68 -8.21 8.01 -17.90
CA ASN A 68 -7.42 8.88 -18.75
C ASN A 68 -5.95 9.02 -18.29
N CYS A 69 -5.25 7.90 -18.16
CA CYS A 69 -3.89 7.87 -17.62
C CYS A 69 -2.91 8.62 -18.51
N GLN A 70 -1.86 9.19 -17.91
CA GLN A 70 -0.65 9.57 -18.63
C GLN A 70 -0.09 8.34 -19.36
N ASN A 71 0.56 8.54 -20.50
CA ASN A 71 1.11 7.45 -21.28
C ASN A 71 2.52 7.83 -21.79
N PRO A 72 3.58 7.29 -21.18
CA PRO A 72 4.95 7.54 -21.60
C PRO A 72 5.24 7.17 -23.07
N ASP A 73 4.49 6.23 -23.66
CA ASP A 73 4.65 5.85 -25.07
C ASP A 73 4.20 6.95 -26.05
N ASN A 74 3.51 8.00 -25.57
CA ASN A 74 3.16 9.15 -26.39
C ASN A 74 4.29 10.18 -26.47
N ASP A 75 5.39 10.02 -25.71
CA ASP A 75 6.50 10.96 -25.74
C ASP A 75 7.08 11.12 -27.16
N PRO A 76 7.47 12.36 -27.55
CA PRO A 76 7.62 13.55 -26.71
C PRO A 76 6.38 14.48 -26.70
N ALA A 77 5.18 13.95 -26.93
CA ALA A 77 3.97 14.77 -26.87
C ALA A 77 3.79 15.39 -25.48
N ALA A 78 3.48 16.69 -25.43
CA ALA A 78 3.41 17.42 -24.18
C ALA A 78 2.19 16.99 -23.34
N GLY A 79 2.41 16.78 -22.03
CA GLY A 79 1.36 16.57 -21.05
C GLY A 79 0.46 17.79 -20.86
N LEU A 80 -0.70 17.59 -20.24
CA LEU A 80 -1.65 18.65 -19.94
C LEU A 80 -1.30 19.31 -18.60
N GLY A 81 -1.23 20.64 -18.54
CA GLY A 81 -1.10 21.36 -17.27
C GLY A 81 0.18 21.07 -16.47
N GLY A 82 1.28 20.70 -17.14
CA GLY A 82 2.56 20.38 -16.49
C GLY A 82 2.74 18.90 -16.12
N GLU A 83 1.82 18.03 -16.56
CA GLU A 83 2.01 16.58 -16.55
C GLU A 83 3.24 16.14 -17.35
N GLU A 84 3.81 15.00 -16.96
CA GLU A 84 5.04 14.45 -17.53
C GLU A 84 4.82 13.93 -18.95
N HIS A 85 3.66 13.33 -19.22
CA HIS A 85 3.33 12.68 -20.49
C HIS A 85 1.93 13.04 -20.98
N GLU A 86 1.72 13.00 -22.31
CA GLU A 86 0.38 13.07 -22.88
C GLU A 86 -0.50 11.90 -22.39
N ARG A 87 -1.78 12.18 -22.14
CA ARG A 87 -2.74 11.17 -21.66
C ARG A 87 -3.35 10.32 -22.78
N GLY A 88 -3.74 9.10 -22.41
CA GLY A 88 -4.52 8.20 -23.25
C GLY A 88 -3.70 7.33 -24.19
N VAL A 89 -4.40 6.46 -24.91
CA VAL A 89 -3.80 5.54 -25.89
C VAL A 89 -3.95 6.15 -27.28
N GLN A 90 -2.82 6.46 -27.93
CA GLN A 90 -2.81 7.06 -29.26
C GLN A 90 -2.76 5.98 -30.35
N VAL A 91 -3.85 5.84 -31.11
CA VAL A 91 -3.93 4.86 -32.21
C VAL A 91 -3.18 5.37 -33.44
N GLN A 92 -2.10 4.68 -33.80
CA GLN A 92 -1.30 5.02 -34.97
C GLN A 92 -1.83 4.34 -36.24
N LYS A 93 -1.78 5.05 -37.37
CA LYS A 93 -2.19 4.48 -38.66
C LYS A 93 -1.23 3.36 -39.08
N ASN A 94 -1.79 2.20 -39.41
CA ASN A 94 -1.04 1.03 -39.90
C ASN A 94 0.04 0.52 -38.93
N ALA A 95 -0.07 0.80 -37.64
CA ALA A 95 0.84 0.32 -36.62
C ALA A 95 0.07 -0.28 -35.43
N THR A 96 0.71 -1.21 -34.72
CA THR A 96 0.19 -1.78 -33.48
C THR A 96 0.52 -0.84 -32.33
N VAL A 97 -0.45 -0.62 -31.45
CA VAL A 97 -0.28 0.13 -30.20
C VAL A 97 -0.48 -0.83 -29.05
N ILE A 98 0.46 -0.84 -28.11
CA ILE A 98 0.40 -1.65 -26.89
C ILE A 98 0.02 -0.73 -25.74
N ALA A 99 -0.97 -1.15 -24.97
CA ALA A 99 -1.35 -0.53 -23.71
C ALA A 99 -1.21 -1.57 -22.60
N GLN A 100 -0.29 -1.34 -21.67
CA GLN A 100 -0.07 -2.17 -20.49
C GLN A 100 -0.76 -1.52 -19.30
N VAL A 101 -1.60 -2.30 -18.62
CA VAL A 101 -2.06 -1.93 -17.27
C VAL A 101 -1.00 -2.38 -16.28
N THR A 102 -0.40 -1.43 -15.57
CA THR A 102 0.53 -1.69 -14.47
C THR A 102 -0.18 -1.50 -13.14
N VAL A 103 0.15 -2.35 -12.17
CA VAL A 103 -0.39 -2.27 -10.81
C VAL A 103 0.78 -2.30 -9.83
N HIS A 104 1.11 -1.14 -9.25
CA HIS A 104 2.18 -0.98 -8.27
C HIS A 104 1.73 -1.41 -6.88
N THR A 105 2.08 -2.63 -6.50
CA THR A 105 1.58 -3.25 -5.24
C THR A 105 2.20 -2.66 -3.98
N ASP A 106 3.18 -1.77 -4.12
CA ASP A 106 3.96 -1.16 -3.06
C ASP A 106 3.35 0.13 -2.50
N HIS A 107 2.40 0.76 -3.21
CA HIS A 107 1.70 1.97 -2.78
C HIS A 107 1.23 1.97 -1.31
N PRO A 108 0.58 0.91 -0.78
CA PRO A 108 0.08 0.94 0.61
C PRO A 108 1.20 1.05 1.66
N PHE A 109 2.46 0.89 1.25
CA PHE A 109 3.63 0.90 2.12
C PHE A 109 4.47 2.17 1.98
N TRP A 110 4.12 3.09 1.07
CA TRP A 110 4.83 4.35 0.89
C TRP A 110 4.64 5.29 2.08
N GLU A 111 5.67 6.09 2.35
CA GLU A 111 5.67 7.11 3.42
C GLU A 111 4.89 8.38 3.06
N SER A 112 4.54 8.59 1.79
CA SER A 112 3.71 9.71 1.37
C SER A 112 2.81 9.37 0.17
N PHE A 113 1.93 10.31 -0.18
CA PHE A 113 1.14 10.27 -1.41
C PHE A 113 1.88 10.81 -2.65
N VAL A 114 3.17 11.14 -2.51
CA VAL A 114 4.03 11.46 -3.65
C VAL A 114 4.31 10.16 -4.43
N HIS A 115 4.25 10.23 -5.75
CA HIS A 115 4.64 9.12 -6.63
C HIS A 115 6.08 8.68 -6.34
N ASP A 116 6.33 7.37 -6.32
CA ASP A 116 7.64 6.77 -5.98
C ASP A 116 8.19 7.12 -4.59
N SER A 117 7.31 7.45 -3.64
CA SER A 117 7.74 7.67 -2.26
C SER A 117 8.25 6.37 -1.62
N PRO A 118 9.34 6.39 -0.83
CA PRO A 118 9.94 5.18 -0.26
C PRO A 118 8.95 4.31 0.53
N ALA A 119 9.00 3.00 0.27
CA ALA A 119 8.22 2.01 1.01
C ALA A 119 8.89 1.60 2.34
N HIS A 120 8.08 1.41 3.38
CA HIS A 120 8.54 1.05 4.73
C HIS A 120 7.92 -0.23 5.26
N PHE A 121 8.69 -0.92 6.11
CA PHE A 121 8.33 -2.18 6.75
C PHE A 121 8.02 -2.04 8.25
N ASP A 122 8.74 -1.14 8.94
CA ASP A 122 8.83 -1.13 10.41
C ASP A 122 7.50 -0.83 11.10
N GLN A 123 6.66 0.01 10.48
CA GLN A 123 5.31 0.32 10.97
C GLN A 123 4.40 -0.91 10.97
N LEU A 124 4.52 -1.80 9.98
CA LEU A 124 3.76 -3.05 9.95
C LEU A 124 4.35 -4.09 10.91
N ALA A 125 5.68 -4.13 11.02
CA ALA A 125 6.36 -4.98 11.99
C ALA A 125 5.99 -4.62 13.43
N ALA A 126 5.85 -3.32 13.72
CA ALA A 126 5.45 -2.83 15.04
C ALA A 126 4.01 -3.22 15.42
N LEU A 127 3.13 -3.41 14.43
CA LEU A 127 1.73 -3.83 14.62
C LEU A 127 1.54 -5.36 14.58
N ALA A 128 2.56 -6.12 14.20
CA ALA A 128 2.44 -7.55 14.01
C ALA A 128 2.32 -8.29 15.35
N THR A 129 1.43 -9.28 15.39
CA THR A 129 1.17 -10.11 16.58
C THR A 129 1.50 -11.57 16.30
N LYS A 130 1.96 -12.30 17.32
CA LYS A 130 2.23 -13.74 17.19
C LYS A 130 0.93 -14.53 17.16
N ASP A 131 0.81 -15.44 16.21
CA ASP A 131 -0.21 -16.48 16.24
C ASP A 131 0.19 -17.65 17.16
N ALA A 132 -0.70 -18.63 17.30
CA ALA A 132 -0.46 -19.83 18.11
C ALA A 132 0.73 -20.69 17.61
N SER A 133 1.12 -20.52 16.35
CA SER A 133 2.27 -21.19 15.73
C SER A 133 3.57 -20.40 15.90
N GLY A 134 3.50 -19.22 16.54
CA GLY A 134 4.65 -18.34 16.77
C GLY A 134 5.00 -17.42 15.59
N ASN A 135 4.22 -17.41 14.51
CA ASN A 135 4.46 -16.53 13.37
C ASN A 135 3.92 -15.14 13.65
N TYR A 136 4.66 -14.11 13.24
CA TYR A 136 4.16 -12.74 13.29
C TYR A 136 3.23 -12.47 12.11
N ASN A 137 2.03 -12.00 12.41
CA ASN A 137 0.99 -11.72 11.44
C ASN A 137 0.47 -10.29 11.62
N VAL A 138 0.16 -9.62 10.51
CA VAL A 138 -0.57 -8.35 10.48
C VAL A 138 -1.76 -8.47 9.55
N THR A 139 -2.89 -7.93 9.98
CA THR A 139 -4.12 -7.87 9.17
C THR A 139 -4.58 -6.43 9.07
N MET A 140 -5.46 -6.13 8.11
CA MET A 140 -5.98 -4.76 7.93
C MET A 140 -6.57 -4.17 9.23
N SER A 141 -7.24 -4.98 10.06
CA SER A 141 -7.82 -4.48 11.31
C SER A 141 -6.78 -4.02 12.33
N ALA A 142 -5.52 -4.46 12.23
CA ALA A 142 -4.46 -4.00 13.11
C ALA A 142 -4.03 -2.56 12.82
N THR A 143 -4.39 -2.00 11.65
CA THR A 143 -4.07 -0.62 11.27
C THR A 143 -5.18 0.38 11.61
N THR A 144 -6.36 -0.11 12.03
CA THR A 144 -7.51 0.73 12.37
C THR A 144 -7.25 1.45 13.69
N GLY A 145 -7.49 2.76 13.71
CA GLY A 145 -7.22 3.65 14.84
C GLY A 145 -5.73 3.92 15.10
N VAL A 146 -4.82 3.41 14.27
CA VAL A 146 -3.39 3.72 14.37
C VAL A 146 -3.13 5.10 13.79
N ASP A 147 -2.44 5.96 14.54
CA ASP A 147 -1.97 7.27 14.06
C ASP A 147 -0.84 7.06 13.05
N TYR A 148 -1.11 7.30 11.77
CA TYR A 148 -0.10 7.18 10.72
C TYR A 148 0.90 8.33 10.73
N THR A 149 0.61 9.44 11.40
CA THR A 149 1.52 10.59 11.52
C THR A 149 2.53 10.41 12.65
N HIS A 150 2.34 9.40 13.51
CA HIS A 150 3.26 9.04 14.59
C HIS A 150 3.11 7.56 15.00
N PHE A 151 3.91 6.69 14.40
CA PHE A 151 3.89 5.25 14.71
C PHE A 151 4.55 4.90 16.04
N LYS A 152 4.06 3.82 16.65
CA LYS A 152 4.54 3.31 17.94
C LYS A 152 4.78 1.82 17.90
N PHE A 153 5.70 1.35 18.75
CA PHE A 153 5.89 -0.05 19.09
C PHE A 153 5.63 -0.26 20.60
N GLY A 154 4.43 -0.73 20.92
CA GLY A 154 3.95 -0.74 22.30
C GLY A 154 3.83 0.69 22.86
N ALA A 155 4.55 0.98 23.93
CA ALA A 155 4.60 2.32 24.52
C ALA A 155 5.72 3.22 23.94
N LEU A 156 6.59 2.67 23.08
CA LEU A 156 7.73 3.39 22.51
C LEU A 156 7.35 4.06 21.20
N ASP A 157 7.84 5.27 20.97
CA ASP A 157 7.76 5.93 19.67
C ASP A 157 8.71 5.21 18.68
N LEU A 158 8.22 4.93 17.47
CA LEU A 158 8.98 4.20 16.46
C LEU A 158 9.88 5.19 15.72
N PRO A 159 11.23 5.09 15.77
CA PRO A 159 12.09 5.98 15.00
C PRO A 159 12.17 5.59 13.53
N TRP A 160 12.60 6.53 12.69
CA TRP A 160 12.95 6.25 11.31
C TRP A 160 14.17 5.33 11.23
N ARG A 161 14.10 4.35 10.32
CA ARG A 161 15.22 3.51 9.94
C ARG A 161 15.28 3.40 8.42
N GLY A 162 16.43 3.70 7.84
CA GLY A 162 16.64 3.65 6.40
C GLY A 162 17.90 2.88 6.06
N CYS A 163 17.85 2.04 5.03
CA CYS A 163 19.02 1.29 4.54
C CYS A 163 19.44 1.71 3.13
N LEU A 164 18.66 2.57 2.50
CA LEU A 164 18.95 3.11 1.18
C LEU A 164 19.98 4.24 1.31
N SER A 165 21.00 4.19 0.46
CA SER A 165 22.02 5.24 0.40
C SER A 165 21.37 6.57 0.03
N GLY A 166 21.63 7.61 0.82
CA GLY A 166 21.10 8.96 0.58
C GLY A 166 19.64 9.16 1.00
N TYR A 167 18.96 8.15 1.55
CA TYR A 167 17.63 8.36 2.12
C TYR A 167 17.72 9.25 3.37
N THR A 168 16.83 10.24 3.40
CA THR A 168 16.60 11.09 4.56
C THR A 168 15.11 11.03 4.88
N PRO A 169 14.73 10.93 6.17
CA PRO A 169 13.34 11.06 6.57
C PRO A 169 12.68 12.31 5.98
N PRO A 170 11.38 12.25 5.64
CA PRO A 170 10.68 13.33 4.94
C PRO A 170 10.57 14.62 5.76
N ASN A 171 10.80 14.56 7.08
CA ASN A 171 10.74 15.70 7.97
C ASN A 171 11.74 15.55 9.13
N SER A 172 11.84 16.59 9.97
CA SER A 172 12.76 16.63 11.11
C SER A 172 12.27 15.88 12.35
N ASN A 173 11.09 15.24 12.32
CA ASN A 173 10.60 14.46 13.44
C ASN A 173 11.48 13.19 13.57
N PRO A 174 12.11 12.94 14.74
CA PRO A 174 12.89 11.74 14.93
C PRO A 174 12.04 10.46 14.91
N TYR A 175 10.72 10.57 14.99
CA TYR A 175 9.80 9.45 14.98
C TYR A 175 9.09 9.31 13.63
N MET A 176 8.89 8.05 13.23
CA MET A 176 8.28 7.66 11.98
C MET A 176 6.83 8.13 11.93
N GLY A 177 6.50 8.84 10.85
CA GLY A 177 5.18 9.35 10.56
C GLY A 177 5.06 9.58 9.05
N PHE A 178 3.97 9.13 8.47
CA PHE A 178 3.70 9.27 7.05
C PHE A 178 2.96 10.57 6.74
N ASP A 179 3.15 11.06 5.53
CA ASP A 179 2.62 12.33 5.07
C ASP A 179 1.47 12.11 4.08
N SER A 180 0.30 12.68 4.40
CA SER A 180 -0.87 12.70 3.52
C SER A 180 -0.94 13.96 2.64
N LEU A 181 0.14 14.74 2.61
CA LEU A 181 0.30 16.00 1.90
C LEU A 181 -0.78 17.00 2.30
N THR A 182 -1.67 17.34 1.38
CA THR A 182 -2.72 18.34 1.58
C THR A 182 -3.96 17.79 2.26
N ILE A 183 -4.08 16.46 2.39
CA ILE A 183 -5.22 15.84 3.05
C ILE A 183 -4.99 15.89 4.56
N PRO A 184 -5.91 16.50 5.34
CA PRO A 184 -5.71 16.64 6.78
C PRO A 184 -5.84 15.30 7.51
N HIS A 185 -5.04 15.14 8.57
CA HIS A 185 -5.24 14.10 9.57
C HIS A 185 -6.29 14.54 10.59
N ASN A 186 -7.37 13.77 10.75
CA ASN A 186 -8.38 14.02 11.77
C ASN A 186 -9.02 12.69 12.21
N PRO A 187 -8.61 12.10 13.35
CA PRO A 187 -9.14 10.83 13.84
C PRO A 187 -10.65 10.80 14.08
N ALA A 188 -11.26 11.95 14.39
CA ALA A 188 -12.70 12.09 14.59
C ALA A 188 -13.45 12.62 13.34
N GLY A 189 -12.72 12.87 12.25
CA GLY A 189 -13.23 13.49 11.03
C GLY A 189 -14.03 12.55 10.14
N SER A 190 -14.53 13.10 9.03
CA SER A 190 -15.13 12.28 7.97
C SER A 190 -14.05 11.68 7.08
N PRO A 191 -14.13 10.38 6.72
CA PRO A 191 -13.23 9.79 5.73
C PRO A 191 -13.35 10.44 4.34
N THR A 192 -14.40 11.23 4.07
CA THR A 192 -14.55 11.95 2.79
C THR A 192 -13.74 13.24 2.70
N THR A 193 -13.10 13.67 3.80
CA THR A 193 -12.41 14.97 3.87
C THR A 193 -11.06 14.90 4.58
N SER A 194 -10.78 13.81 5.30
CA SER A 194 -9.57 13.65 6.12
C SER A 194 -9.19 12.18 6.24
N MET A 195 -7.91 11.90 6.48
CA MET A 195 -7.45 10.59 6.91
C MET A 195 -7.62 10.45 8.41
N ARG A 196 -8.35 9.42 8.87
CA ARG A 196 -8.59 9.22 10.31
C ARG A 196 -7.51 8.39 10.97
N ASP A 197 -6.97 7.42 10.25
CA ASP A 197 -6.01 6.43 10.76
C ASP A 197 -5.19 5.81 9.64
N TYR A 198 -4.33 4.86 10.00
CA TYR A 198 -3.48 4.15 9.06
C TYR A 198 -4.27 3.24 8.10
N THR A 199 -5.45 2.73 8.48
CA THR A 199 -6.33 2.01 7.55
C THR A 199 -6.79 2.92 6.41
N ASP A 200 -7.26 4.14 6.71
CA ASP A 200 -7.65 5.13 5.70
C ASP A 200 -6.46 5.50 4.82
N TYR A 201 -5.30 5.77 5.42
CA TYR A 201 -4.06 6.11 4.71
C TYR A 201 -3.66 5.02 3.71
N MET A 202 -3.53 3.76 4.17
CA MET A 202 -3.19 2.63 3.31
C MET A 202 -4.23 2.42 2.21
N SER A 203 -5.51 2.60 2.52
CA SER A 203 -6.60 2.44 1.54
C SER A 203 -6.56 3.53 0.48
N TYR A 204 -6.26 4.77 0.86
CA TYR A 204 -6.09 5.88 -0.07
C TYR A 204 -4.92 5.61 -1.01
N ASN A 205 -3.75 5.23 -0.49
CA ASN A 205 -2.58 4.97 -1.33
C ASN A 205 -2.78 3.72 -2.20
N GLN A 206 -3.37 2.65 -1.66
CA GLN A 206 -3.72 1.46 -2.44
C GLN A 206 -4.60 1.81 -3.65
N SER A 207 -5.55 2.75 -3.51
CA SER A 207 -6.42 3.11 -4.62
C SER A 207 -5.68 3.75 -5.80
N THR A 208 -4.46 4.29 -5.60
CA THR A 208 -3.68 4.97 -6.64
C THR A 208 -2.71 4.08 -7.41
N GLN A 209 -2.67 2.77 -7.12
CA GLN A 209 -1.69 1.82 -7.68
C GLN A 209 -1.76 1.56 -9.19
N GLY A 210 -2.85 1.92 -9.86
CA GLY A 210 -3.07 1.62 -11.27
C GLY A 210 -2.43 2.66 -12.18
N HIS A 211 -1.60 2.19 -13.11
CA HIS A 211 -0.88 3.01 -14.08
C HIS A 211 -1.03 2.44 -15.49
N LEU A 212 -0.75 3.27 -16.49
CA LEU A 212 -0.67 2.88 -17.90
C LEU A 212 0.79 2.92 -18.35
N ASN A 213 1.26 1.87 -19.04
CA ASN A 213 2.59 1.80 -19.64
C ASN A 213 3.72 2.16 -18.65
N SER A 214 3.97 1.27 -17.70
CA SER A 214 4.83 1.51 -16.52
C SER A 214 4.21 2.51 -15.55
N ASP A 215 4.57 3.79 -15.63
CA ASP A 215 4.37 4.78 -14.57
C ASP A 215 3.40 5.91 -14.97
N GLY A 216 2.61 5.70 -16.01
CA GLY A 216 1.60 6.65 -16.46
C GLY A 216 0.47 6.84 -15.44
N LEU A 217 0.55 7.93 -14.67
CA LEU A 217 -0.41 8.27 -13.62
C LEU A 217 -1.84 8.47 -14.15
N CYS A 218 -2.79 7.82 -13.48
CA CYS A 218 -4.21 7.90 -13.80
C CYS A 218 -4.97 8.89 -12.91
N PHE A 219 -6.03 9.49 -13.45
CA PHE A 219 -7.06 10.06 -12.58
C PHE A 219 -7.79 8.92 -11.87
N VAL A 220 -7.76 8.94 -10.54
CA VAL A 220 -8.32 7.86 -9.73
C VAL A 220 -9.73 8.24 -9.31
N GLN A 221 -10.73 7.63 -9.93
CA GLN A 221 -12.11 7.75 -9.46
C GLN A 221 -12.36 6.70 -8.38
N ARG A 222 -12.49 7.15 -7.14
CA ARG A 222 -12.75 6.30 -5.98
C ARG A 222 -14.25 6.09 -5.79
N HIS A 223 -14.66 4.84 -5.55
CA HIS A 223 -16.05 4.45 -5.31
C HIS A 223 -16.29 4.06 -3.84
N TYR A 224 -15.58 4.72 -2.93
CA TYR A 224 -15.69 4.56 -1.48
C TYR A 224 -15.49 5.93 -0.81
N SER A 225 -15.77 6.03 0.50
CA SER A 225 -15.55 7.26 1.24
C SER A 225 -14.05 7.54 1.35
N SER A 226 -13.59 8.55 0.63
CA SER A 226 -12.22 9.07 0.64
C SER A 226 -12.25 10.56 0.35
N PRO A 227 -11.18 11.30 0.67
CA PRO A 227 -10.96 12.62 0.10
C PRO A 227 -10.91 12.57 -1.44
N PRO A 228 -11.21 13.69 -2.11
CA PRO A 228 -11.10 13.80 -3.57
C PRO A 228 -9.66 13.55 -4.05
#